data_AF-A0A2H9U8B8-F1
#
_entry.id   AF-A0A2H9U8B8-F1
#
_cell.length_a   1.000
_cell.length_b   1.000
_cell.length_c   1.000
_cell.angle_alpha   90.00
_cell.angle_beta   90.00
_cell.angle_gamma   90.00
#
_symmetry.space_group_name_H-M   'P 1'
#
loop_
_entity.id
_entity.type
_entity.pdbx_description
1 polymer ?
#
loop_
_entity_poly.entity_id
_entity_poly.type
_entity_poly.pdbx_seq_one_letter_code
_entity_poly.pdbx_strand_id
1 'polypeptide(L)'
;MTEISQKTKQLATLCFSLFLIRLGFRAFGYDLLYHNPNDPYGISDLIEVALALIYLVSLGLCILHALWILLRNRDRGALEASALLALCAVQWHSYDYLHHLAASLSIP
;
A
#
# COMPACT_ATOMS: atom_id res chain seq x y z
N MET A 1 26.19 -5.59 -3.08
CA MET A 1 25.15 -5.80 -4.13
C MET A 1 23.87 -6.40 -3.55
N THR A 2 23.97 -7.42 -2.69
CA THR A 2 22.81 -8.11 -2.11
C THR A 2 21.98 -7.25 -1.16
N GLU A 3 22.58 -6.43 -0.30
CA GLU A 3 21.82 -5.69 0.72
C GLU A 3 20.86 -4.62 0.18
N ILE A 4 21.28 -3.79 -0.80
CA ILE A 4 20.41 -2.75 -1.37
C ILE A 4 19.24 -3.39 -2.13
N SER A 5 19.53 -4.42 -2.93
CA SER A 5 18.51 -5.19 -3.65
C SER A 5 17.55 -5.89 -2.68
N GLN A 6 18.07 -6.47 -1.60
CA GLN A 6 17.26 -7.13 -0.58
C GLN A 6 16.37 -6.15 0.17
N LYS A 7 16.87 -4.97 0.57
CA LYS A 7 16.06 -3.93 1.22
C LYS A 7 14.98 -3.39 0.28
N THR A 8 15.33 -3.17 -0.99
CA THR A 8 14.37 -2.72 -2.01
C THR A 8 13.25 -3.74 -2.21
N LYS A 9 13.59 -5.04 -2.29
CA LYS A 9 12.60 -6.12 -2.37
C LYS A 9 11.74 -6.22 -1.11
N GLN A 10 12.32 -6.09 0.08
CA GLN A 10 11.57 -6.11 1.34
C GLN A 10 10.57 -4.95 1.42
N LEU A 11 10.99 -3.74 1.04
CA LEU A 11 10.12 -2.56 0.96
C LEU A 11 9.00 -2.74 -0.07
N ALA A 12 9.34 -3.22 -1.27
CA ALA A 12 8.36 -3.53 -2.31
C ALA A 12 7.31 -4.55 -1.83
N THR A 13 7.76 -5.66 -1.25
CA THR A 13 6.88 -6.71 -0.73
C THR A 13 6.01 -6.21 0.42
N LEU A 14 6.56 -5.42 1.34
CA LEU A 14 5.80 -4.84 2.45
C LEU A 14 4.72 -3.89 1.93
N CYS A 15 5.09 -2.97 1.03
CA CYS A 15 4.16 -2.00 0.45
C CYS A 15 3.07 -2.69 -0.39
N PHE A 16 3.45 -3.69 -1.18
CA PHE A 16 2.51 -4.49 -1.96
C PHE A 16 1.57 -5.32 -1.09
N SER A 17 2.08 -5.97 -0.04
CA SER A 17 1.26 -6.71 0.92
C SER A 17 0.26 -5.78 1.61
N LEU A 18 0.69 -4.61 2.07
CA LEU A 18 -0.18 -3.62 2.71
C LEU A 18 -1.28 -3.13 1.77
N PHE A 19 -0.95 -2.92 0.48
CA PHE A 19 -1.93 -2.57 -0.54
C PHE A 19 -3.01 -3.64 -0.69
N LEU A 20 -2.61 -4.92 -0.79
CA LEU A 20 -3.55 -6.04 -0.88
C LEU A 20 -4.37 -6.22 0.39
N ILE A 21 -3.77 -6.06 1.57
CA ILE A 21 -4.47 -6.14 2.85
C ILE A 21 -5.54 -5.05 2.94
N ARG A 22 -5.25 -3.83 2.48
CA ARG A 22 -6.22 -2.72 2.47
C ARG A 22 -7.41 -3.01 1.54
N LEU A 23 -7.14 -3.53 0.34
CA LEU A 23 -8.20 -3.94 -0.60
C LEU A 23 -9.02 -5.13 -0.06
N GLY A 24 -8.35 -6.14 0.50
CA GLY A 24 -9.03 -7.30 1.10
C GLY A 24 -9.85 -6.93 2.33
N PHE A 25 -9.36 -6.03 3.17
CA PHE A 25 -10.14 -5.50 4.29
C PHE A 25 -11.39 -4.78 3.78
N ARG A 26 -11.25 -3.95 2.74
CA ARG A 26 -12.42 -3.27 2.14
C ARG A 26 -13.43 -4.24 1.53
N ALA A 27 -12.97 -5.30 0.88
CA ALA A 27 -13.85 -6.26 0.19
C ALA A 27 -14.52 -7.28 1.12
N PHE A 28 -13.89 -7.66 2.23
CA PHE A 28 -14.36 -8.76 3.08
C PHE A 28 -14.46 -8.41 4.58
N GLY A 29 -13.60 -7.51 5.06
CA GLY A 29 -13.51 -7.19 6.49
C GLY A 29 -14.41 -6.02 6.91
N TYR A 30 -14.67 -5.07 6.01
CA TYR A 30 -15.38 -3.84 6.34
C TYR A 30 -16.80 -4.14 6.83
N ASP A 31 -17.60 -4.90 6.07
CA ASP A 31 -18.96 -5.30 6.44
C ASP A 31 -18.99 -6.23 7.67
N LEU A 32 -18.03 -7.14 7.79
CA LEU A 32 -17.96 -8.08 8.92
C LEU A 32 -17.79 -7.37 10.28
N LEU A 33 -17.03 -6.28 10.28
CA LEU A 33 -16.76 -5.46 11.46
C LEU A 33 -17.71 -4.25 11.58
N TYR A 34 -18.56 -4.00 10.57
CA TYR A 34 -19.55 -2.93 10.58
C TYR A 34 -20.76 -3.37 11.42
N HIS A 35 -20.61 -3.30 12.74
CA HIS A 35 -21.72 -3.51 13.67
C HIS A 35 -22.53 -2.22 13.78
N ASN A 36 -23.77 -2.26 13.26
CA ASN A 36 -24.88 -1.37 13.61
C ASN A 36 -24.81 0.09 13.07
N PRO A 37 -25.79 0.54 12.27
CA PRO A 37 -25.83 1.91 11.71
C PRO A 37 -26.02 3.04 12.74
N ASN A 38 -26.17 2.72 14.03
CA ASN A 38 -26.34 3.69 15.11
C ASN A 38 -25.06 3.96 15.90
N ASP A 39 -23.96 3.25 15.64
CA ASP A 39 -22.69 3.56 16.27
C ASP A 39 -21.97 4.69 15.50
N PRO A 40 -21.62 5.81 16.16
CA PRO A 40 -21.15 7.01 15.48
C PRO A 40 -19.82 6.85 14.74
N TYR A 41 -19.03 5.82 15.07
CA TYR A 41 -17.86 5.36 14.34
C TYR A 41 -17.75 3.84 14.46
N GLY A 42 -17.92 3.11 13.36
CA GLY A 42 -17.69 1.67 13.33
C GLY A 42 -16.20 1.35 13.49
N ILE A 43 -15.87 0.27 14.19
CA ILE A 43 -14.50 -0.22 14.36
C ILE A 43 -13.81 -0.39 12.99
N SER A 44 -14.57 -0.76 11.96
CA SER A 44 -14.11 -0.85 10.57
C SER A 44 -13.49 0.44 10.02
N ASP A 45 -14.06 1.60 10.35
CA ASP A 45 -13.60 2.89 9.83
C ASP A 45 -12.24 3.26 10.44
N LEU A 46 -12.08 3.03 11.74
CA LEU A 46 -10.80 3.21 12.44
C LEU A 46 -9.70 2.30 11.88
N ILE A 47 -10.04 1.04 11.60
CA ILE A 47 -9.11 0.08 10.97
C ILE A 47 -8.76 0.54 9.55
N GLU A 48 -9.73 0.98 8.76
CA GLU A 48 -9.50 1.44 7.40
C GLU A 48 -8.56 2.65 7.36
N VAL A 49 -8.77 3.63 8.25
CA VAL A 49 -7.89 4.80 8.39
C VAL A 49 -6.49 4.40 8.86
N ALA A 50 -6.39 3.48 9.84
CA ALA A 50 -5.10 2.99 10.32
C ALA A 50 -4.31 2.28 9.20
N LEU A 51 -4.95 1.39 8.43
CA LEU A 51 -4.35 0.73 7.28
C LEU A 51 -3.93 1.73 6.20
N ALA A 52 -4.76 2.75 5.95
CA ALA A 52 -4.43 3.83 5.01
C ALA A 52 -3.16 4.58 5.43
N LEU A 53 -3.05 4.95 6.72
CA LEU A 53 -1.87 5.64 7.25
C LEU A 53 -0.60 4.79 7.16
N ILE A 54 -0.66 3.52 7.56
CA ILE A 54 0.49 2.59 7.49
C ILE A 54 0.94 2.41 6.04
N TYR A 55 -0.02 2.27 5.12
CA TYR A 55 0.25 2.17 3.69
C TYR A 55 0.92 3.45 3.15
N LEU A 56 0.39 4.65 3.47
CA LEU A 56 0.96 5.92 3.02
C LEU A 56 2.38 6.14 3.54
N VAL A 57 2.65 5.83 4.80
CA VAL A 57 4.00 5.90 5.38
C VAL A 57 4.95 4.94 4.63
N SER A 58 4.50 3.71 4.37
CA SER A 58 5.29 2.71 3.66
C SER A 58 5.56 3.10 2.20
N LEU A 59 4.57 3.67 1.52
CA LEU A 59 4.70 4.21 0.16
C LEU A 59 5.71 5.37 0.13
N GLY A 60 5.62 6.29 1.10
CA GLY A 60 6.57 7.39 1.25
C GLY A 60 8.01 6.90 1.48
N LEU A 61 8.19 5.87 2.32
CA LEU A 61 9.50 5.24 2.53
C LEU A 61 10.04 4.59 1.25
N CYS A 62 9.20 3.95 0.44
CA CYS A 62 9.60 3.39 -0.85
C CYS A 62 10.09 4.48 -1.81
N ILE A 63 9.35 5.58 -1.94
CA ILE A 63 9.71 6.70 -2.80
C ILE A 63 11.02 7.34 -2.33
N LEU A 64 11.16 7.62 -1.03
CA LEU A 64 12.39 8.16 -0.45
C LEU A 64 13.58 7.23 -0.68
N HIS A 65 13.39 5.91 -0.52
CA HIS A 65 14.46 4.95 -0.77
C HIS A 65 14.87 4.91 -2.24
N ALA A 66 13.92 4.94 -3.17
CA ALA A 66 14.20 4.99 -4.60
C ALA A 66 14.94 6.27 -4.99
N LEU A 67 14.50 7.43 -4.48
CA LEU A 67 15.18 8.71 -4.70
C LEU A 67 16.61 8.69 -4.16
N TRP A 68 16.83 8.13 -2.97
CA TRP A 68 18.16 7.97 -2.39
C TRP A 68 19.08 7.13 -3.29
N ILE A 69 18.57 6.02 -3.83
CA ILE A 69 19.34 5.15 -4.74
C ILE A 69 19.66 5.90 -6.05
N LEU A 70 18.70 6.62 -6.62
CA LEU A 70 18.90 7.38 -7.87
C LEU A 70 19.91 8.53 -7.71
N LEU A 71 19.93 9.18 -6.54
CA LEU A 71 20.86 10.28 -6.25
C LEU A 71 22.27 9.79 -5.90
N ARG A 72 22.41 8.68 -5.16
CA ARG A 72 23.70 8.24 -4.59
C ARG A 72 24.34 7.06 -5.32
N ASN A 73 23.54 6.19 -5.94
CA ASN A 73 23.97 4.90 -6.49
C ASN A 73 23.42 4.68 -7.91
N ARG A 74 23.35 5.75 -8.72
CA ARG A 74 22.73 5.75 -10.06
C ARG A 74 23.26 4.62 -10.96
N ASP A 75 24.56 4.40 -10.98
CA ASP A 75 25.19 3.38 -11.85
C ASP A 75 24.89 1.92 -11.45
N ARG A 76 24.44 1.68 -10.21
CA ARG A 76 24.29 0.31 -9.66
C ARG A 76 22.87 -0.08 -9.28
N GLY A 77 21.99 0.90 -9.06
CA GLY A 77 20.64 0.65 -8.53
C GLY A 77 19.50 1.39 -9.25
N ALA A 78 19.78 2.09 -10.36
CA ALA A 78 18.75 2.87 -11.06
C ALA A 78 17.58 2.00 -11.56
N LEU A 79 17.84 0.78 -12.03
CA LEU A 79 16.79 -0.15 -12.48
C LEU A 79 15.89 -0.62 -11.34
N GLU A 80 16.46 -0.97 -10.19
CA GLU A 80 15.67 -1.41 -9.03
C GLU A 80 14.86 -0.25 -8.44
N ALA A 81 15.46 0.95 -8.37
CA ALA A 81 14.79 2.15 -7.92
C ALA A 81 13.68 2.60 -8.87
N SER A 82 13.89 2.52 -10.19
CA SER A 82 12.86 2.85 -11.17
C SER A 82 11.72 1.85 -11.15
N ALA A 83 12.01 0.55 -10.99
CA ALA A 83 10.98 -0.47 -10.79
C ALA A 83 10.16 -0.24 -9.51
N LEU A 84 10.81 0.14 -8.40
CA LEU A 84 10.11 0.48 -7.14
C LEU A 84 9.20 1.70 -7.32
N LEU A 85 9.67 2.76 -8.01
CA LEU A 85 8.84 3.93 -8.31
C LEU A 85 7.66 3.58 -9.23
N ALA A 86 7.90 2.75 -10.24
CA ALA A 86 6.84 2.29 -11.13
C ALA A 86 5.77 1.49 -10.35
N LEU A 87 6.18 0.62 -9.43
CA LEU A 87 5.28 -0.09 -8.53
C LEU A 87 4.45 0.89 -7.70
N CYS A 88 5.09 1.86 -7.03
CA CYS A 88 4.38 2.87 -6.24
C CYS A 88 3.39 3.69 -7.08
N ALA A 89 3.76 4.06 -8.30
CA ALA A 89 2.89 4.81 -9.22
C ALA A 89 1.67 3.99 -9.66
N VAL A 90 1.88 2.71 -10.00
CA VAL A 90 0.79 1.79 -10.36
C VAL A 90 -0.15 1.59 -9.17
N GLN A 91 0.37 1.37 -7.97
CA GLN A 91 -0.46 1.20 -6.78
C GLN A 91 -1.25 2.48 -6.47
N TRP A 92 -0.63 3.66 -6.55
CA TRP A 92 -1.32 4.92 -6.33
C TRP A 92 -2.44 5.15 -7.34
N HIS A 93 -2.17 4.96 -8.63
CA HIS A 93 -3.12 5.23 -9.70
C HIS A 93 -4.26 4.20 -9.74
N SER A 94 -3.96 2.94 -9.48
CA SER A 94 -4.97 1.88 -9.44
C SER A 94 -5.78 1.85 -8.14
N TYR A 95 -5.31 2.52 -7.08
CA TYR A 95 -5.94 2.44 -5.76
C TYR A 95 -7.42 2.83 -5.79
N ASP A 96 -7.75 3.97 -6.38
CA ASP A 96 -9.13 4.49 -6.38
C ASP A 96 -10.10 3.52 -7.06
N TYR A 97 -9.74 3.07 -8.26
CA TYR A 97 -10.51 2.09 -9.02
C TYR A 97 -10.64 0.76 -8.26
N LEU A 98 -9.53 0.23 -7.73
CA LEU A 98 -9.54 -1.04 -7.01
C LEU A 98 -10.27 -0.94 -5.67
N HIS A 99 -10.24 0.21 -5.02
CA HIS A 99 -10.96 0.46 -3.78
C HIS A 99 -12.47 0.51 -4.01
N HIS A 100 -12.91 1.17 -5.10
CA HIS A 100 -14.31 1.14 -5.53
C HIS A 100 -14.76 -0.26 -5.92
N LEU A 101 -13.92 -1.01 -6.65
CA LEU A 101 -14.20 -2.41 -6.98
C LEU A 101 -14.25 -3.30 -5.73
N ALA A 102 -13.36 -3.08 -4.76
CA ALA A 102 -13.40 -3.81 -3.49
C ALA A 102 -14.68 -3.50 -2.72
N ALA A 103 -15.13 -2.24 -2.71
CA ALA A 103 -16.38 -1.84 -2.08
C ALA A 103 -17.61 -2.47 -2.78
N SER A 104 -17.61 -2.61 -4.11
CA SER A 104 -18.72 -3.26 -4.82
C SER A 104 -18.76 -4.78 -4.65
N LEU A 105 -17.62 -5.38 -4.33
CA LEU A 105 -17.50 -6.80 -3.96
C LEU A 105 -17.84 -7.06 -2.49
N SER A 106 -18.04 -6.02 -1.67
CA SER A 106 -18.49 -6.20 -0.28
C SER A 106 -19.86 -6.86 -0.29
N ILE A 107 -19.88 -8.14 0.10
CA ILE A 107 -21.09 -8.95 0.14
C ILE A 107 -21.76 -8.69 1.50
N PRO A 108 -23.02 -8.23 1.54
CA PRO A 108 -23.77 -8.07 2.79
C PRO A 108 -24.11 -9.41 3.45
#